data_AF-A0A7D5MCU5-F1
#
_entry.id   AF-A0A7D5MCU5-F1
#
_cell.length_a   1.000
_cell.length_b   1.000
_cell.length_c   1.000
_cell.angle_alpha   90.00
_cell.angle_beta   90.00
_cell.angle_gamma   90.00
#
_symmetry.space_group_name_H-M   'P 1'
#
loop_
_entity.id
_entity.type
_entity.pdbx_description
1 polymer ?
#
loop_
_entity_poly.entity_id
_entity_poly.type
_entity_poly.pdbx_seq_one_letter_code
_entity_poly.pdbx_strand_id
1 'polypeptide(L)'
;MLPLLGIALVIAFPAGAAMNPGGILSFYVYDDDLNTSHRGINQVSTSGLLGFTINGIPIQGPSIITETSQDSGIFVGRLNIPSTINGRPLQQGDTLVITYSDESDCSGNPTTISKSIAVTKHNTSFSTSAKNIRIGQTFQVRIYDPDFNLDSRNVDSIPTRLIEFRTENGIRATLNNEAFEARTTSLRETGKNTNTFIVTVKMPKEIDGDRLKIGATAQLRFTDSTSPSRTSEILKTNIRIGLR
;
A
#
# COMPACT_ATOMS: atom_id res chain seq x y z
N MET A 1 -45.94 1.04 13.79
CA MET A 1 -44.57 1.54 13.54
C MET A 1 -43.63 0.47 14.05
N LEU A 2 -42.94 -0.25 13.16
CA LEU A 2 -41.76 -0.99 13.59
C LEU A 2 -40.66 0.04 13.86
N PRO A 3 -39.95 -0.01 14.99
CA PRO A 3 -38.69 0.71 15.08
C PRO A 3 -37.78 0.13 14.00
N LEU A 4 -37.22 0.99 13.13
CA LEU A 4 -36.06 0.57 12.37
C LEU A 4 -35.02 0.15 13.42
N LEU A 5 -34.64 -1.13 13.43
CA LEU A 5 -33.46 -1.57 14.16
C LEU A 5 -32.29 -0.79 13.55
N GLY A 6 -31.81 0.22 14.29
CA GLY A 6 -30.67 1.04 13.89
C GLY A 6 -29.49 0.16 13.53
N ILE A 7 -28.87 0.47 12.39
CA ILE A 7 -27.62 -0.15 11.98
C ILE A 7 -26.62 0.09 13.11
N ALA A 8 -25.95 -0.98 13.54
CA ALA A 8 -25.01 -0.90 14.66
C ALA A 8 -23.89 0.10 14.33
N LEU A 9 -23.78 1.12 15.17
CA LEU A 9 -22.67 2.07 15.16
C LEU A 9 -21.33 1.32 15.12
N VAL A 10 -20.55 1.52 14.05
CA VAL A 10 -19.26 0.83 13.90
C VAL A 10 -18.24 1.63 13.11
N ILE A 11 -16.99 1.61 13.58
CA ILE A 11 -15.82 1.95 12.76
C ILE A 11 -15.26 0.66 12.17
N ALA A 12 -15.07 0.63 10.86
CA ALA A 12 -14.50 -0.50 10.15
C ALA A 12 -13.32 -0.10 9.26
N PHE A 13 -12.41 -1.05 9.04
CA PHE A 13 -11.37 -0.96 8.03
C PHE A 13 -11.77 -1.81 6.81
N PRO A 14 -11.37 -1.42 5.59
CA PRO A 14 -11.57 -2.27 4.42
C PRO A 14 -10.86 -3.62 4.60
N ALA A 15 -11.37 -4.64 3.92
CA ALA A 15 -10.71 -5.94 3.88
C ALA A 15 -9.28 -5.80 3.33
N GLY A 16 -8.30 -6.38 4.03
CA GLY A 16 -6.89 -6.26 3.68
C GLY A 16 -6.28 -4.87 3.95
N ALA A 17 -6.92 -4.03 4.77
CA ALA A 17 -6.31 -2.78 5.22
C ALA A 17 -4.96 -3.06 5.90
N ALA A 18 -3.97 -2.27 5.54
CA ALA A 18 -2.66 -2.24 6.17
C ALA A 18 -2.37 -0.82 6.67
N MET A 19 -1.69 -0.71 7.81
CA MET A 19 -1.19 0.55 8.32
C MET A 19 0.25 0.75 7.83
N ASN A 20 0.39 1.29 6.63
CA ASN A 20 1.69 1.54 6.02
C ASN A 20 2.23 2.93 6.40
N PRO A 21 3.42 3.05 7.02
CA PRO A 21 4.01 4.33 7.37
C PRO A 21 4.20 5.25 6.16
N GLY A 22 3.68 6.49 6.23
CA GLY A 22 3.67 7.43 5.11
C GLY A 22 2.55 7.20 4.09
N GLY A 23 1.68 6.19 4.30
CA GLY A 23 0.52 5.90 3.48
C GLY A 23 -0.76 6.59 3.94
N ILE A 24 -1.87 6.23 3.30
CA ILE A 24 -3.23 6.68 3.58
C ILE A 24 -4.07 5.48 3.98
N LEU A 25 -4.52 5.47 5.23
CA LEU A 25 -5.46 4.48 5.73
C LEU A 25 -6.90 4.97 5.46
N SER A 26 -7.66 4.18 4.73
CA SER A 26 -9.11 4.39 4.63
C SER A 26 -9.83 3.67 5.76
N PHE A 27 -10.83 4.32 6.35
CA PHE A 27 -11.73 3.73 7.33
C PHE A 27 -13.17 4.15 7.03
N TYR A 28 -14.12 3.41 7.59
CA TYR A 28 -15.54 3.65 7.42
C TYR A 28 -16.21 3.86 8.77
N VAL A 29 -17.12 4.81 8.83
CA VAL A 29 -18.05 5.04 9.93
C VAL A 29 -19.44 4.69 9.42
N TYR A 30 -20.12 3.81 10.14
CA TYR A 30 -21.50 3.42 9.88
C TYR A 30 -22.36 4.09 10.93
N ASP A 31 -23.11 5.09 10.50
CA ASP A 31 -23.95 5.91 11.37
C ASP A 31 -25.01 6.60 10.52
N ASP A 32 -26.28 6.24 10.74
CA ASP A 32 -27.42 6.82 10.03
C ASP A 32 -27.72 8.24 10.52
N ASP A 33 -27.33 8.62 11.74
CA ASP A 33 -27.61 9.95 12.31
C ASP A 33 -26.73 11.04 11.67
N LEU A 34 -25.59 10.65 11.12
CA LEU A 34 -24.75 11.52 10.30
C LEU A 34 -25.35 11.81 8.91
N ASN A 35 -26.30 10.99 8.45
CA ASN A 35 -26.95 11.15 7.16
C ASN A 35 -28.12 12.15 7.26
N THR A 36 -27.78 13.42 7.08
CA THR A 36 -28.74 14.53 7.17
C THR A 36 -29.41 14.89 5.85
N SER A 37 -29.03 14.24 4.73
CA SER A 37 -29.56 14.55 3.40
C SER A 37 -29.82 13.30 2.56
N HIS A 38 -31.09 12.94 2.39
CA HIS A 38 -31.53 11.84 1.52
C HIS A 38 -31.36 12.08 0.01
N ARG A 39 -30.86 13.24 -0.41
CA ARG A 39 -30.81 13.67 -1.83
C ARG A 39 -29.41 13.98 -2.34
N GLY A 40 -28.39 13.86 -1.50
CA GLY A 40 -27.03 14.24 -1.85
C GLY A 40 -26.03 13.56 -0.94
N ILE A 41 -24.76 13.57 -1.35
CA ILE A 41 -23.66 13.02 -0.57
C ILE A 41 -23.35 13.94 0.61
N ASN A 42 -23.47 13.43 1.83
CA ASN A 42 -23.11 14.19 3.03
C ASN A 42 -21.59 14.33 3.21
N GLN A 43 -21.15 15.51 3.67
CA GLN A 43 -19.80 15.75 4.21
C GLN A 43 -19.94 16.16 5.66
N VAL A 44 -19.24 15.45 6.54
CA VAL A 44 -19.38 15.60 7.99
C VAL A 44 -18.04 16.04 8.58
N SER A 45 -18.08 17.08 9.41
CA SER A 45 -16.91 17.53 10.17
C SER A 45 -16.50 16.48 11.19
N THR A 46 -15.20 16.23 11.32
CA THR A 46 -14.66 15.26 12.28
C THR A 46 -14.32 15.87 13.64
N SER A 47 -14.40 17.20 13.76
CA SER A 47 -14.07 17.90 15.01
C SER A 47 -15.00 17.49 16.15
N GLY A 48 -14.45 16.97 17.24
CA GLY A 48 -15.22 16.45 18.38
C GLY A 48 -15.82 15.06 18.14
N LEU A 49 -15.97 14.65 16.89
CA LEU A 49 -16.54 13.37 16.47
C LEU A 49 -15.50 12.25 16.43
N LEU A 50 -14.30 12.54 15.93
CA LEU A 50 -13.24 11.55 15.74
C LEU A 50 -11.93 11.95 16.42
N GLY A 51 -11.33 11.00 17.14
CA GLY A 51 -10.01 11.08 17.73
C GLY A 51 -9.04 10.07 17.11
N PHE A 52 -7.78 10.47 16.94
CA PHE A 52 -6.75 9.62 16.33
C PHE A 52 -5.49 9.63 17.19
N THR A 53 -5.02 8.44 17.57
CA THR A 53 -3.76 8.31 18.31
C THR A 53 -2.92 7.17 17.76
N ILE A 54 -1.60 7.33 17.75
CA ILE A 54 -0.66 6.22 17.53
C ILE A 54 0.09 6.00 18.84
N ASN A 55 -0.06 4.82 19.43
CA ASN A 55 0.47 4.51 20.77
C ASN A 55 0.11 5.57 21.83
N GLY A 56 -1.14 6.06 21.78
CA GLY A 56 -1.64 7.10 22.67
C GLY A 56 -1.18 8.53 22.35
N ILE A 57 -0.30 8.72 21.36
CA ILE A 57 0.14 10.05 20.92
C ILE A 57 -0.86 10.59 19.89
N PRO A 58 -1.49 11.76 20.13
CA PRO A 58 -2.43 12.34 19.18
C PRO A 58 -1.78 12.62 17.82
N ILE A 59 -2.50 12.30 16.75
CA ILE A 59 -2.15 12.67 15.39
C ILE A 59 -3.30 13.44 14.73
N GLN A 60 -2.99 14.22 13.70
CA GLN A 60 -4.02 14.94 12.96
C GLN A 60 -4.80 13.98 12.06
N GLY A 61 -6.12 13.93 12.25
CA GLY A 61 -7.05 13.23 11.38
C GLY A 61 -7.51 14.03 10.16
N PRO A 62 -8.29 13.44 9.24
CA PRO A 62 -9.02 14.20 8.24
C PRO A 62 -9.99 15.16 8.93
N SER A 63 -10.18 16.37 8.38
CA SER A 63 -11.16 17.34 8.90
C SER A 63 -12.60 17.02 8.52
N ILE A 64 -12.78 16.19 7.48
CA ILE A 64 -14.09 15.75 7.00
C ILE A 64 -14.08 14.25 6.68
N ILE A 65 -15.23 13.60 6.86
CA ILE A 65 -15.57 12.31 6.24
C ILE A 65 -16.69 12.53 5.22
N THR A 66 -16.78 11.66 4.21
CA THR A 66 -17.74 11.82 3.11
C THR A 66 -18.57 10.56 2.97
N GLU A 67 -19.87 10.72 2.78
CA GLU A 67 -20.78 9.61 2.55
C GLU A 67 -20.42 8.85 1.27
N THR A 68 -20.54 7.52 1.29
CA THR A 68 -20.09 6.66 0.19
C THR A 68 -21.04 6.64 -0.99
N SER A 69 -22.34 6.77 -0.74
CA SER A 69 -23.37 6.99 -1.74
C SER A 69 -24.51 7.79 -1.12
N GLN A 70 -25.40 8.31 -1.96
CA GLN A 70 -26.57 9.04 -1.47
C GLN A 70 -27.37 8.17 -0.48
N ASP A 71 -27.65 8.72 0.69
CA ASP A 71 -28.53 8.11 1.70
C ASP A 71 -28.03 6.74 2.19
N SER A 72 -26.71 6.56 2.30
CA SER A 72 -26.11 5.26 2.61
C SER A 72 -25.88 5.03 4.10
N GLY A 73 -25.78 6.10 4.91
CA GLY A 73 -25.40 5.98 6.33
C GLY A 73 -23.97 5.45 6.54
N ILE A 74 -23.13 5.50 5.48
CA ILE A 74 -21.76 4.98 5.48
C ILE A 74 -20.84 6.08 5.01
N PHE A 75 -19.89 6.46 5.85
CA PHE A 75 -18.96 7.54 5.62
C PHE A 75 -17.55 7.01 5.50
N VAL A 76 -16.81 7.45 4.49
CA VAL A 76 -15.39 7.14 4.32
C VAL A 76 -14.53 8.28 4.85
N GLY A 77 -13.57 7.93 5.69
CA GLY A 77 -12.47 8.79 6.10
C GLY A 77 -11.15 8.34 5.50
N ARG A 78 -10.25 9.30 5.23
CA ARG A 78 -8.90 9.07 4.72
C ARG A 78 -7.87 9.69 5.68
N LEU A 79 -7.16 8.84 6.40
CA LEU A 79 -6.18 9.25 7.40
C LEU A 79 -4.77 9.12 6.83
N ASN A 80 -4.02 10.23 6.81
CA ASN A 80 -2.59 10.18 6.50
C ASN A 80 -1.83 9.57 7.68
N ILE A 81 -1.14 8.46 7.44
CA ILE A 81 -0.30 7.80 8.44
C ILE A 81 1.09 8.46 8.40
N PRO A 82 1.57 9.07 9.50
CA PRO A 82 2.89 9.66 9.49
C PRO A 82 3.97 8.58 9.39
N SER A 83 5.09 8.88 8.73
CA SER A 83 6.23 7.94 8.69
C SER A 83 6.96 7.83 10.04
N THR A 84 6.83 8.87 10.88
CA THR A 84 7.46 8.95 12.21
C THR A 84 6.47 9.43 13.26
N ILE A 85 6.69 9.00 14.51
CA ILE A 85 5.96 9.49 15.68
C ILE A 85 6.96 9.72 16.81
N ASN A 86 6.88 10.85 17.52
CA ASN A 86 7.85 11.25 18.55
C ASN A 86 9.32 11.11 18.11
N GLY A 87 9.62 11.49 16.87
CA GLY A 87 11.00 11.49 16.35
C GLY A 87 11.57 10.11 15.98
N ARG A 88 10.79 9.02 16.07
CA ARG A 88 11.20 7.70 15.57
C ARG A 88 10.30 7.21 14.42
N PRO A 89 10.83 6.40 13.47
CA PRO A 89 9.99 5.71 12.51
C PRO A 89 8.93 4.83 13.18
N LEU A 90 7.77 4.71 12.53
CA LEU A 90 6.80 3.69 12.89
C LEU A 90 7.37 2.30 12.63
N GLN A 91 7.04 1.35 13.51
CA GLN A 91 7.59 0.00 13.54
C GLN A 91 6.52 -1.02 13.85
N GLN A 92 6.84 -2.29 13.62
CA GLN A 92 5.94 -3.40 13.91
C GLN A 92 5.37 -3.30 15.34
N GLY A 93 4.04 -3.36 15.44
CA GLY A 93 3.32 -3.28 16.71
C GLY A 93 2.86 -1.86 17.09
N ASP A 94 3.37 -0.80 16.43
CA ASP A 94 2.82 0.54 16.62
C ASP A 94 1.35 0.55 16.19
N THR A 95 0.48 0.99 17.09
CA THR A 95 -0.96 0.81 16.95
C THR A 95 -1.65 2.16 16.80
N LEU A 96 -2.35 2.33 15.69
CA LEU A 96 -3.34 3.38 15.51
C LEU A 96 -4.63 3.01 16.25
N VAL A 97 -5.19 3.95 16.98
CA VAL A 97 -6.54 3.90 17.54
C VAL A 97 -7.34 5.05 16.96
N ILE A 98 -8.46 4.73 16.33
CA ILE A 98 -9.50 5.67 15.93
C ILE A 98 -10.62 5.57 16.97
N THR A 99 -10.96 6.69 17.58
CA THR A 99 -12.09 6.82 18.50
C THR A 99 -13.19 7.61 17.81
N TYR A 100 -14.43 7.15 17.92
CA TYR A 100 -15.62 7.83 17.45
C TYR A 100 -16.52 8.11 18.65
N SER A 101 -16.87 9.38 18.84
CA SER A 101 -17.75 9.86 19.90
C SER A 101 -19.08 10.25 19.29
N ASP A 102 -20.07 9.41 19.52
CA ASP A 102 -21.43 9.58 19.06
C ASP A 102 -22.25 10.32 20.13
N GLU A 103 -23.04 11.31 19.71
CA GLU A 103 -23.94 12.04 20.60
C GLU A 103 -25.21 11.24 20.93
N SER A 104 -25.58 10.23 20.12
CA SER A 104 -26.79 9.43 20.34
C SER A 104 -26.71 8.05 19.70
N ASP A 105 -26.58 7.01 20.53
CA ASP A 105 -26.73 5.62 20.08
C ASP A 105 -28.20 5.29 19.70
N CYS A 106 -28.47 4.03 19.31
CA CYS A 106 -29.83 3.58 18.98
C CYS A 106 -30.86 3.74 20.11
N SER A 107 -30.43 4.07 21.34
CA SER A 107 -31.26 4.36 22.50
C SER A 107 -31.28 5.85 22.88
N GLY A 108 -30.62 6.72 22.10
CA GLY A 108 -30.52 8.16 22.30
C GLY A 108 -29.49 8.60 23.34
N ASN A 109 -28.52 7.74 23.70
CA ASN A 109 -27.49 8.06 24.70
C ASN A 109 -26.12 8.29 24.03
N PRO A 110 -25.31 9.25 24.52
CA PRO A 110 -23.95 9.41 24.04
C PRO A 110 -23.11 8.15 24.25
N THR A 111 -22.33 7.78 23.24
CA THR A 111 -21.43 6.63 23.32
C THR A 111 -20.08 6.93 22.68
N THR A 112 -19.08 6.14 23.02
CA THR A 112 -17.76 6.26 22.41
C THR A 112 -17.23 4.87 22.11
N ILE A 113 -16.89 4.65 20.83
CA ILE A 113 -16.34 3.39 20.35
C ILE A 113 -14.95 3.63 19.80
N SER A 114 -14.11 2.60 19.87
CA SER A 114 -12.76 2.65 19.29
C SER A 114 -12.47 1.45 18.42
N LYS A 115 -11.68 1.67 17.38
CA LYS A 115 -11.13 0.64 16.52
C LYS A 115 -9.64 0.85 16.37
N SER A 116 -8.89 -0.25 16.37
CA SER A 116 -7.44 -0.21 16.23
C SER A 116 -6.93 -1.05 15.07
N ILE A 117 -5.81 -0.62 14.52
CA ILE A 117 -5.00 -1.35 13.55
C ILE A 117 -3.54 -1.12 13.89
N ALA A 118 -2.72 -2.16 13.76
CA ALA A 118 -1.29 -2.09 14.04
C ALA A 118 -0.49 -2.14 12.74
N VAL A 119 0.69 -1.52 12.77
CA VAL A 119 1.73 -1.76 11.78
C VAL A 119 2.17 -3.22 11.89
N THR A 120 2.01 -3.97 10.81
CA THR A 120 2.38 -5.40 10.75
C THR A 120 3.49 -5.60 9.75
N LYS A 121 4.40 -6.53 10.06
CA LYS A 121 5.36 -6.99 9.07
C LYS A 121 4.66 -7.87 8.04
N HIS A 122 4.92 -7.62 6.77
CA HIS A 122 4.44 -8.44 5.67
C HIS A 122 5.55 -9.31 5.07
N ASN A 123 5.16 -10.37 4.36
CA ASN A 123 6.09 -11.20 3.61
C ASN A 123 6.18 -10.67 2.18
N THR A 124 7.38 -10.36 1.74
CA THR A 124 7.65 -9.93 0.36
C THR A 124 8.00 -11.13 -0.51
N SER A 125 7.57 -11.12 -1.78
CA SER A 125 8.02 -12.09 -2.77
C SER A 125 8.49 -11.39 -4.04
N PHE A 126 9.53 -11.95 -4.67
CA PHE A 126 10.17 -11.39 -5.85
C PHE A 126 10.42 -12.47 -6.90
N SER A 127 9.91 -12.26 -8.11
CA SER A 127 9.99 -13.26 -9.18
C SER A 127 10.04 -12.66 -10.57
N THR A 128 10.45 -13.49 -11.54
CA THR A 128 10.38 -13.21 -12.97
C THR A 128 9.48 -14.23 -13.64
N SER A 129 8.81 -13.84 -14.74
CA SER A 129 7.93 -14.73 -15.50
C SER A 129 8.64 -15.94 -16.13
N ALA A 130 9.96 -15.85 -16.28
CA ALA A 130 10.80 -16.92 -16.78
C ALA A 130 12.17 -16.90 -16.09
N LYS A 131 12.78 -18.08 -15.95
CA LYS A 131 14.15 -18.26 -15.45
C LYS A 131 15.19 -18.36 -16.57
N ASN A 132 14.77 -18.62 -17.80
CA ASN A 132 15.62 -18.57 -19.00
C ASN A 132 15.07 -17.49 -19.93
N ILE A 133 15.84 -16.42 -20.15
CA ILE A 133 15.39 -15.24 -20.90
C ILE A 133 16.41 -14.95 -22.00
N ARG A 134 15.97 -14.97 -23.26
CA ARG A 134 16.83 -14.71 -24.42
C ARG A 134 17.09 -13.21 -24.57
N ILE A 135 18.22 -12.84 -25.16
CA ILE A 135 18.47 -11.45 -25.57
C ILE A 135 17.36 -10.99 -26.51
N GLY A 136 16.78 -9.82 -26.25
CA GLY A 136 15.65 -9.24 -26.97
C GLY A 136 14.28 -9.77 -26.54
N GLN A 137 14.21 -10.81 -25.70
CA GLN A 137 12.95 -11.32 -25.17
C GLN A 137 12.41 -10.40 -24.07
N THR A 138 11.11 -10.12 -24.11
CA THR A 138 10.41 -9.47 -23.00
C THR A 138 10.09 -10.45 -21.89
N PHE A 139 10.26 -10.03 -20.65
CA PHE A 139 9.87 -10.78 -19.47
C PHE A 139 9.21 -9.85 -18.45
N GLN A 140 8.36 -10.42 -17.59
CA GLN A 140 7.73 -9.69 -16.50
C GLN A 140 8.54 -9.88 -15.23
N VAL A 141 8.70 -8.79 -14.49
CA VAL A 141 9.18 -8.79 -13.11
C VAL A 141 7.98 -8.55 -12.20
N ARG A 142 7.83 -9.36 -11.16
CA ARG A 142 6.72 -9.28 -10.21
C ARG A 142 7.24 -9.18 -8.79
N ILE A 143 6.71 -8.22 -8.05
CA ILE A 143 6.89 -8.06 -6.61
C ILE A 143 5.52 -8.17 -5.95
N TYR A 144 5.39 -9.01 -4.92
CA TYR A 144 4.29 -8.88 -3.97
C TYR A 144 4.89 -8.26 -2.71
N ASP A 145 4.42 -7.08 -2.33
CA ASP A 145 4.90 -6.34 -1.18
C ASP A 145 3.82 -5.37 -0.65
N PRO A 146 3.09 -5.75 0.41
CA PRO A 146 2.07 -4.87 0.99
C PRO A 146 2.60 -3.56 1.55
N ASP A 147 3.89 -3.45 1.90
CA ASP A 147 4.47 -2.24 2.48
C ASP A 147 4.55 -1.09 1.45
N PHE A 148 4.55 -1.42 0.16
CA PHE A 148 4.50 -0.45 -0.96
C PHE A 148 3.10 -0.04 -1.41
N ASN A 149 2.04 -0.64 -0.87
CA ASN A 149 0.65 -0.28 -1.15
C ASN A 149 0.21 0.84 -0.19
N LEU A 150 0.64 2.06 -0.49
CA LEU A 150 0.48 3.24 0.37
C LEU A 150 -0.96 3.76 0.37
N ASP A 151 -1.77 3.51 -0.65
CA ASP A 151 -3.17 3.89 -0.68
C ASP A 151 -4.04 2.81 -1.34
N SER A 152 -4.71 2.02 -0.50
CA SER A 152 -5.65 0.96 -0.91
C SER A 152 -6.75 1.41 -1.90
N ARG A 153 -7.04 2.71 -2.02
CA ARG A 153 -8.05 3.22 -2.97
C ARG A 153 -7.46 3.63 -4.31
N ASN A 154 -6.14 3.62 -4.46
CA ASN A 154 -5.43 3.97 -5.66
C ASN A 154 -4.49 2.83 -6.08
N VAL A 155 -3.87 2.98 -7.25
CA VAL A 155 -2.85 2.06 -7.72
C VAL A 155 -1.51 2.69 -7.40
N ASP A 156 -0.69 1.98 -6.64
CA ASP A 156 0.65 2.43 -6.29
C ASP A 156 1.74 1.93 -7.26
N SER A 157 2.98 2.33 -6.99
CA SER A 157 4.11 2.00 -7.85
C SER A 157 5.43 1.83 -7.08
N ILE A 158 6.24 0.88 -7.53
CA ILE A 158 7.60 0.63 -7.02
C ILE A 158 8.60 1.09 -8.09
N PRO A 159 9.54 2.01 -7.81
CA PRO A 159 10.54 2.43 -8.79
C PRO A 159 11.44 1.27 -9.26
N THR A 160 11.66 1.12 -10.57
CA THR A 160 12.52 0.05 -11.13
C THR A 160 13.98 0.19 -10.72
N ARG A 161 14.41 1.39 -10.31
CA ARG A 161 15.75 1.65 -9.74
C ARG A 161 16.05 0.84 -8.46
N LEU A 162 15.02 0.34 -7.77
CA LEU A 162 15.19 -0.53 -6.59
C LEU A 162 15.56 -1.98 -6.95
N ILE A 163 15.52 -2.32 -8.25
CA ILE A 163 15.87 -3.64 -8.75
C ILE A 163 17.20 -3.56 -9.47
N GLU A 164 18.24 -4.09 -8.85
CA GLU A 164 19.55 -4.24 -9.46
C GLU A 164 19.57 -5.47 -10.37
N PHE A 165 20.28 -5.37 -11.49
CA PHE A 165 20.65 -6.46 -12.37
C PHE A 165 22.16 -6.64 -12.28
N ARG A 166 22.61 -7.86 -12.01
CA ARG A 166 24.03 -8.20 -11.82
C ARG A 166 24.38 -9.47 -12.56
N THR A 167 25.40 -9.45 -13.41
CA THR A 167 25.89 -10.66 -14.07
C THR A 167 27.10 -11.24 -13.35
N GLU A 168 27.37 -12.54 -13.55
CA GLU A 168 28.58 -13.19 -13.02
C GLU A 168 29.88 -12.55 -13.55
N ASN A 169 29.87 -11.98 -14.76
CA ASN A 169 31.01 -11.27 -15.34
C ASN A 169 31.13 -9.80 -14.91
N GLY A 170 30.36 -9.35 -13.91
CA GLY A 170 30.57 -8.06 -13.25
C GLY A 170 29.76 -6.89 -13.78
N ILE A 171 28.90 -7.08 -14.80
CA ILE A 171 28.00 -6.02 -15.28
C ILE A 171 26.97 -5.74 -14.19
N ARG A 172 26.77 -4.46 -13.86
CA ARG A 172 25.82 -4.00 -12.84
C ARG A 172 25.02 -2.82 -13.37
N ALA A 173 23.71 -2.92 -13.29
CA ALA A 173 22.79 -1.83 -13.58
C ALA A 173 21.54 -1.96 -12.72
N THR A 174 20.59 -1.03 -12.86
CA THR A 174 19.23 -1.23 -12.36
C THR A 174 18.29 -1.45 -13.53
N LEU A 175 17.09 -1.95 -13.28
CA LEU A 175 16.05 -2.04 -14.31
C LEU A 175 15.54 -0.67 -14.79
N ASN A 176 16.01 0.43 -14.19
CA ASN A 176 15.80 1.79 -14.70
C ASN A 176 16.80 2.18 -15.80
N ASN A 177 17.82 1.35 -16.09
CA ASN A 177 18.73 1.59 -17.22
C ASN A 177 17.96 1.44 -18.54
N GLU A 178 18.16 2.39 -19.45
CA GLU A 178 17.44 2.49 -20.74
C GLU A 178 17.59 1.25 -21.62
N ALA A 179 18.69 0.50 -21.47
CA ALA A 179 18.93 -0.75 -22.20
C ALA A 179 17.82 -1.79 -21.99
N PHE A 180 17.11 -1.77 -20.86
CA PHE A 180 16.01 -2.70 -20.58
C PHE A 180 14.71 -2.37 -21.33
N GLU A 181 14.65 -1.27 -22.10
CA GLU A 181 13.49 -0.82 -22.90
C GLU A 181 12.16 -0.92 -22.11
N ALA A 182 12.20 -0.57 -20.82
CA ALA A 182 11.02 -0.64 -19.97
C ALA A 182 9.96 0.36 -20.43
N ARG A 183 8.69 -0.05 -20.50
CA ARG A 183 7.59 0.86 -20.85
C ARG A 183 7.37 1.95 -19.79
N THR A 184 7.80 1.70 -18.56
CA THR A 184 7.63 2.56 -17.39
C THR A 184 8.88 2.49 -16.51
N THR A 185 9.15 3.55 -15.75
CA THR A 185 10.24 3.63 -14.75
C THR A 185 9.83 3.06 -13.38
N SER A 186 8.66 2.41 -13.32
CA SER A 186 8.13 1.78 -12.13
C SER A 186 7.40 0.47 -12.46
N LEU A 187 7.39 -0.45 -11.50
CA LEU A 187 6.41 -1.51 -11.41
C LEU A 187 5.10 -0.88 -10.96
N ARG A 188 4.01 -1.22 -11.64
CA ARG A 188 2.67 -0.73 -11.32
C ARG A 188 1.89 -1.81 -10.60
N GLU A 189 1.13 -1.42 -9.59
CA GLU A 189 0.21 -2.34 -8.93
C GLU A 189 -0.80 -2.94 -9.93
N THR A 190 -1.11 -4.24 -9.80
CA THR A 190 -1.97 -4.98 -10.74
C THR A 190 -3.45 -4.58 -10.65
N GLY A 191 -3.80 -3.90 -9.57
CA GLY A 191 -5.11 -3.35 -9.25
C GLY A 191 -5.01 -2.69 -7.89
N LYS A 192 -6.00 -1.88 -7.52
CA LYS A 192 -6.06 -1.23 -6.21
C LYS A 192 -5.98 -2.28 -5.10
N ASN A 193 -5.11 -2.08 -4.13
CA ASN A 193 -4.99 -2.94 -2.96
C ASN A 193 -4.69 -4.42 -3.26
N THR A 194 -4.04 -4.71 -4.38
CA THR A 194 -3.62 -6.07 -4.74
C THR A 194 -2.26 -6.45 -4.16
N ASN A 195 -1.51 -5.46 -3.65
CA ASN A 195 -0.15 -5.60 -3.11
C ASN A 195 0.86 -6.19 -4.12
N THR A 196 0.46 -6.35 -5.39
CA THR A 196 1.22 -7.02 -6.42
C THR A 196 1.58 -6.03 -7.49
N PHE A 197 2.86 -5.86 -7.75
CA PHE A 197 3.43 -4.87 -8.67
C PHE A 197 4.13 -5.58 -9.81
N ILE A 198 3.90 -5.13 -11.04
CA ILE A 198 4.49 -5.71 -12.24
C ILE A 198 5.11 -4.66 -13.15
N VAL A 199 6.19 -5.03 -13.83
CA VAL A 199 6.72 -4.33 -14.99
C VAL A 199 7.12 -5.33 -16.06
N THR A 200 6.96 -4.96 -17.33
CA THR A 200 7.52 -5.71 -18.46
C THR A 200 8.77 -4.99 -18.94
N VAL A 201 9.86 -5.73 -19.00
CA VAL A 201 11.17 -5.27 -19.48
C VAL A 201 11.67 -6.21 -20.57
N LYS A 202 12.59 -5.73 -21.40
CA LYS A 202 13.24 -6.50 -22.45
C LYS A 202 14.68 -6.79 -22.04
N MET A 203 15.14 -8.02 -22.27
CA MET A 203 16.54 -8.36 -22.01
C MET A 203 17.45 -7.65 -23.04
N PRO A 204 18.36 -6.76 -22.62
CA PRO A 204 19.26 -6.08 -23.55
C PRO A 204 20.29 -7.03 -24.16
N LYS A 205 20.95 -6.56 -25.21
CA LYS A 205 22.16 -7.19 -25.75
C LYS A 205 23.41 -6.70 -25.02
N GLU A 206 23.40 -5.44 -24.59
CA GLU A 206 24.49 -4.75 -23.92
C GLU A 206 23.94 -3.75 -22.91
N ILE A 207 24.71 -3.45 -21.87
CA ILE A 207 24.39 -2.47 -20.85
C ILE A 207 25.61 -1.57 -20.72
N ASP A 208 25.44 -0.27 -20.90
CA ASP A 208 26.51 0.73 -20.78
C ASP A 208 27.79 0.40 -21.59
N GLY A 209 27.62 -0.23 -22.75
CA GLY A 209 28.71 -0.66 -23.65
C GLY A 209 29.22 -2.09 -23.42
N ASP A 210 28.86 -2.72 -22.30
CA ASP A 210 29.26 -4.09 -21.97
C ASP A 210 28.25 -5.12 -22.48
N ARG A 211 28.73 -6.06 -23.30
CA ARG A 211 27.88 -7.09 -23.94
C ARG A 211 27.50 -8.17 -22.94
N LEU A 212 26.22 -8.50 -22.91
CA LEU A 212 25.72 -9.63 -22.12
C LEU A 212 26.19 -10.95 -22.73
N LYS A 213 26.77 -11.81 -21.88
CA LYS A 213 27.24 -13.14 -22.27
C LYS A 213 26.07 -14.13 -22.31
N ILE A 214 25.77 -14.64 -23.49
CA ILE A 214 24.79 -15.73 -23.65
C ILE A 214 25.25 -16.96 -22.86
N GLY A 215 24.32 -17.59 -22.16
CA GLY A 215 24.58 -18.71 -21.28
C GLY A 215 25.14 -18.31 -19.91
N ALA A 216 25.34 -17.03 -19.61
CA ALA A 216 25.69 -16.61 -18.26
C ALA A 216 24.45 -16.55 -17.35
N THR A 217 24.68 -16.66 -16.04
CA THR A 217 23.67 -16.32 -15.04
C THR A 217 23.68 -14.81 -14.79
N ALA A 218 22.49 -14.25 -14.61
CA ALA A 218 22.30 -12.93 -14.01
C ALA A 218 21.41 -13.05 -12.79
N GLN A 219 21.65 -12.20 -11.80
CA GLN A 219 20.84 -12.05 -10.61
C GLN A 219 20.11 -10.71 -10.67
N LEU A 220 18.80 -10.76 -10.49
CA LEU A 220 18.04 -9.59 -10.10
C LEU A 220 17.99 -9.52 -8.59
N ARG A 221 18.15 -8.33 -8.02
CA ARG A 221 18.08 -8.07 -6.59
C ARG A 221 17.15 -6.90 -6.32
N PHE A 222 16.09 -7.14 -5.56
CA PHE A 222 15.20 -6.11 -5.05
C PHE A 222 15.64 -5.74 -3.63
N THR A 223 15.76 -4.44 -3.35
CA THR A 223 16.00 -3.92 -2.00
C THR A 223 14.76 -3.20 -1.52
N ASP A 224 14.11 -3.77 -0.51
CA ASP A 224 13.00 -3.16 0.20
C ASP A 224 13.50 -2.49 1.49
N SER A 225 13.18 -1.21 1.66
CA SER A 225 13.49 -0.43 2.86
C SER A 225 12.23 0.03 3.61
N THR A 226 11.07 -0.49 3.21
CA THR A 226 9.76 -0.11 3.74
C THR A 226 9.28 -1.05 4.84
N SER A 227 9.80 -2.28 4.87
CA SER A 227 9.53 -3.25 5.95
C SER A 227 9.68 -2.64 7.35
N PRO A 228 8.66 -2.78 8.22
CA PRO A 228 8.66 -2.18 9.56
C PRO A 228 9.58 -2.90 10.57
N SER A 229 10.55 -3.71 10.10
CA SER A 229 11.46 -4.52 10.92
C SER A 229 12.82 -3.86 11.25
N ARG A 230 12.96 -2.54 11.07
CA ARG A 230 14.21 -1.75 11.27
C ARG A 230 15.39 -2.11 10.34
N THR A 231 15.19 -3.01 9.39
CA THR A 231 16.23 -3.49 8.48
C THR A 231 15.68 -3.56 7.07
N SER A 232 16.50 -3.23 6.07
CA SER A 232 16.13 -3.48 4.68
C SER A 232 16.10 -4.97 4.36
N GLU A 233 15.08 -5.40 3.63
CA GLU A 233 14.99 -6.74 3.08
C GLU A 233 15.60 -6.78 1.68
N ILE A 234 16.38 -7.83 1.39
CA ILE A 234 16.99 -8.02 0.08
C ILE A 234 16.51 -9.35 -0.49
N LEU A 235 15.70 -9.27 -1.54
CA LEU A 235 15.22 -10.43 -2.28
C LEU A 235 16.01 -10.61 -3.58
N LYS A 236 16.28 -11.86 -3.95
CA LYS A 236 17.11 -12.19 -5.11
C LYS A 236 16.41 -13.24 -5.97
N THR A 237 16.51 -13.08 -7.28
CA THR A 237 16.14 -14.13 -8.24
C THR A 237 17.20 -14.25 -9.30
N ASN A 238 17.67 -15.48 -9.54
CA ASN A 238 18.59 -15.77 -10.62
C ASN A 238 17.82 -16.09 -11.91
N ILE A 239 18.39 -15.69 -13.03
CA ILE A 239 17.95 -16.00 -14.38
C ILE A 239 19.16 -16.41 -15.23
N ARG A 240 18.93 -17.20 -16.26
CA ARG A 240 19.88 -17.59 -17.29
C ARG A 240 19.64 -16.74 -18.53
N ILE A 241 20.71 -16.16 -19.08
CA ILE A 241 20.67 -15.47 -20.36
C ILE A 241 20.64 -16.54 -21.46
N GLY A 242 19.49 -16.72 -22.08
CA GLY A 242 19.21 -17.82 -22.99
C GLY A 242 19.88 -17.67 -24.36
N LEU A 243 20.13 -18.82 -25.00
CA LEU A 243 20.47 -18.91 -26.43
C LEU A 243 19.26 -18.49 -27.28
N ARG A 244 19.52 -17.90 -28.44
CA ARG A 244 18.47 -17.53 -29.41
C ARG A 244 17.64 -18.74 -29.83
#